data_AF-A0A1I3RID6-F1
#
_entry.id   AF-A0A1I3RID6-F1
#
_cell.length_a   1.000
_cell.length_b   1.000
_cell.length_c   1.000
_cell.angle_alpha   90.00
_cell.angle_beta   90.00
_cell.angle_gamma   90.00
#
_symmetry.space_group_name_H-M   'P 1'
#
loop_
_entity.id
_entity.type
_entity.pdbx_description
1 polymer ?
#
loop_
_entity_poly.entity_id
_entity_poly.type
_entity_poly.pdbx_seq_one_letter_code
_entity_poly.pdbx_strand_id
1 'polypeptide(L)'
;MNRAAWPSRRDVAARLLLALVLGAAFGATTSLANDLSSAFGLGADVPDGVRDAARVVSLALGPVYSWVLLPLPLGWLLAGSSATRRGAVPAAAAGGALGVAAAVLAYYVSDALLATGLPLDLSGDSSALALWTAVGVPGGAVLGGLAGAVRRRPS
;
A
#
# COMPACT_ATOMS: atom_id res chain seq x y z
N MET A 1 -35.84 10.04 -14.46
CA MET A 1 -34.72 10.26 -13.51
C MET A 1 -34.14 8.91 -13.11
N ASN A 2 -32.98 8.52 -13.64
CA ASN A 2 -32.33 7.27 -13.20
C ASN A 2 -31.73 7.46 -11.80
N ARG A 3 -32.31 6.81 -10.79
CA ARG A 3 -31.63 6.61 -9.51
C ARG A 3 -30.51 5.60 -9.76
N ALA A 4 -29.26 6.07 -9.76
CA ALA A 4 -28.11 5.18 -9.85
C ALA A 4 -28.21 4.13 -8.73
N ALA A 5 -28.24 2.84 -9.12
CA ALA A 5 -28.35 1.75 -8.17
C ALA A 5 -27.17 1.79 -7.19
N TRP A 6 -27.44 1.59 -5.90
CA TRP A 6 -26.37 1.52 -4.91
C TRP A 6 -25.40 0.38 -5.27
N PRO A 7 -24.08 0.57 -5.12
CA PRO A 7 -23.13 -0.53 -5.24
C PRO A 7 -23.53 -1.62 -4.25
N SER A 8 -23.47 -2.89 -4.66
CA SER A 8 -23.76 -3.98 -3.74
C SER A 8 -22.70 -4.02 -2.64
N ARG A 9 -23.02 -4.59 -1.48
CA ARG A 9 -22.03 -4.82 -0.41
C ARG A 9 -20.85 -5.66 -0.90
N ARG A 10 -21.08 -6.55 -1.89
CA ARG A 10 -20.05 -7.37 -2.54
C ARG A 10 -19.07 -6.51 -3.35
N ASP A 11 -19.55 -5.52 -4.09
CA ASP A 11 -18.69 -4.63 -4.90
C ASP A 11 -17.76 -3.78 -4.02
N VAL A 12 -18.28 -3.30 -2.88
CA VAL A 12 -17.48 -2.56 -1.90
C VAL A 12 -16.44 -3.47 -1.26
N ALA A 13 -16.85 -4.66 -0.79
CA ALA A 13 -15.93 -5.62 -0.19
C ALA A 13 -14.82 -6.07 -1.16
N ALA A 14 -15.15 -6.40 -2.40
CA ALA A 14 -14.18 -6.79 -3.43
C ALA A 14 -13.14 -5.70 -3.72
N ARG A 15 -13.53 -4.42 -3.68
CA ARG A 15 -12.60 -3.30 -3.90
C ARG A 15 -11.74 -2.98 -2.67
N LEU A 16 -12.25 -3.21 -1.45
CA LEU A 16 -11.43 -3.12 -0.23
C LEU A 16 -10.42 -4.28 -0.16
N LEU A 17 -10.81 -5.49 -0.58
CA LEU A 17 -9.89 -6.61 -0.79
C LEU A 17 -8.84 -6.30 -1.85
N LEU A 18 -9.21 -5.69 -2.98
CA LEU A 18 -8.25 -5.24 -3.98
C LEU A 18 -7.26 -4.20 -3.40
N ALA A 19 -7.72 -3.26 -2.58
CA ALA A 19 -6.83 -2.29 -1.93
C ALA A 19 -5.85 -2.95 -0.94
N LEU A 20 -6.31 -3.95 -0.18
CA LEU A 20 -5.45 -4.80 0.65
C LEU A 20 -4.40 -5.54 -0.18
N VAL A 21 -4.80 -6.20 -1.28
CA VAL A 21 -3.88 -6.96 -2.16
C VAL A 21 -2.85 -6.05 -2.82
N LEU A 22 -3.27 -4.90 -3.35
CA LEU A 22 -2.35 -3.92 -3.96
C LEU A 22 -1.39 -3.32 -2.93
N GLY A 23 -1.87 -3.05 -1.71
CA GLY A 23 -1.03 -2.62 -0.60
C GLY A 23 0.01 -3.66 -0.23
N ALA A 24 -0.41 -4.90 0.01
CA ALA A 24 0.50 -6.01 0.34
C ALA A 24 1.55 -6.24 -0.76
N ALA A 25 1.13 -6.25 -2.03
CA ALA A 25 2.03 -6.40 -3.17
C ALA A 25 3.06 -5.26 -3.26
N PHE A 26 2.64 -4.02 -3.01
CA PHE A 26 3.55 -2.87 -2.94
C PHE A 26 4.57 -3.00 -1.81
N GLY A 27 4.12 -3.35 -0.60
CA GLY A 27 4.99 -3.55 0.57
C GLY A 27 6.03 -4.65 0.36
N ALA A 28 5.59 -5.84 -0.06
CA ALA A 28 6.47 -6.97 -0.35
C ALA A 28 7.47 -6.67 -1.48
N THR A 29 7.02 -6.00 -2.55
CA THR A 29 7.90 -5.59 -3.66
C THR A 29 8.95 -4.56 -3.20
N THR A 30 8.60 -3.68 -2.27
CA THR A 30 9.52 -2.68 -1.71
C THR A 30 10.59 -3.35 -0.85
N SER A 31 10.23 -4.32 0.01
CA SER A 31 11.22 -5.10 0.79
C SER A 31 12.13 -5.92 -0.14
N LEU A 32 11.56 -6.64 -1.12
CA LEU A 32 12.36 -7.39 -2.10
C LEU A 32 13.31 -6.49 -2.91
N ALA A 33 12.87 -5.31 -3.32
CA ALA A 33 13.73 -4.36 -4.03
C ALA A 33 14.85 -3.81 -3.13
N ASN A 34 14.57 -3.59 -1.84
CA ASN A 34 15.58 -3.17 -0.87
C ASN A 34 16.65 -4.26 -0.69
N ASP A 35 16.24 -5.51 -0.42
CA ASP A 35 17.19 -6.63 -0.22
C ASP A 35 18.01 -6.93 -1.49
N LEU A 36 17.38 -6.97 -2.67
CA LEU A 36 18.09 -7.13 -3.95
C LEU A 36 19.04 -5.96 -4.29
N SER A 37 18.84 -4.77 -3.72
CA SER A 37 19.74 -3.63 -3.89
C SER A 37 20.91 -3.60 -2.90
N SER A 38 20.86 -4.46 -1.88
CA SER A 38 21.84 -4.53 -0.81
C SER A 38 23.17 -5.15 -1.28
N ALA A 39 24.24 -4.90 -0.53
CA ALA A 39 25.50 -5.65 -0.65
C ALA A 39 25.49 -6.96 0.18
N PHE A 40 24.39 -7.22 0.89
CA PHE A 40 24.12 -8.37 1.75
C PHE A 40 22.80 -9.03 1.30
N GLY A 41 22.37 -10.11 1.97
CA GLY A 41 21.10 -10.79 1.65
C GLY A 41 21.08 -11.32 0.21
N LEU A 42 19.91 -11.35 -0.43
CA LEU A 42 19.80 -11.77 -1.84
C LEU A 42 20.59 -10.87 -2.79
N GLY A 43 20.78 -9.60 -2.41
CA GLY A 43 21.58 -8.64 -3.18
C GLY A 43 23.01 -9.11 -3.42
N ALA A 44 23.60 -9.87 -2.48
CA ALA A 44 24.98 -10.38 -2.59
C ALA A 44 25.19 -11.37 -3.76
N ASP A 45 24.18 -12.19 -4.06
CA ASP A 45 24.27 -13.31 -5.03
C ASP A 45 23.77 -12.95 -6.45
N VAL A 46 23.19 -11.76 -6.65
CA VAL A 46 22.70 -11.31 -7.96
C VAL A 46 23.73 -10.49 -8.76
N PRO A 47 23.73 -10.54 -10.11
CA PRO A 47 24.62 -9.74 -10.94
C PRO A 47 24.46 -8.23 -10.70
N ASP A 48 25.55 -7.46 -10.84
CA ASP A 48 25.57 -6.01 -10.57
C ASP A 48 24.48 -5.24 -11.32
N GLY A 49 24.21 -5.57 -12.59
CA GLY A 49 23.13 -4.93 -13.36
C GLY A 49 21.72 -5.18 -12.82
N VAL A 50 21.51 -6.31 -12.12
CA VAL A 50 20.25 -6.58 -11.40
C VAL A 50 20.21 -5.79 -10.08
N ARG A 51 21.34 -5.74 -9.35
CA ARG A 51 21.48 -4.96 -8.11
C ARG A 51 21.26 -3.46 -8.36
N ASP A 52 21.82 -2.91 -9.43
CA ASP A 52 21.65 -1.51 -9.85
C ASP A 52 20.21 -1.21 -10.25
N ALA A 53 19.56 -2.10 -11.01
CA ALA A 53 18.14 -1.96 -11.35
C ALA A 53 17.26 -2.02 -10.10
N ALA A 54 17.53 -2.98 -9.19
CA ALA A 54 16.86 -3.09 -7.89
C ALA A 54 17.09 -1.83 -7.04
N ARG A 55 18.28 -1.22 -7.10
CA ARG A 55 18.59 0.03 -6.41
C ARG A 55 17.81 1.23 -6.97
N VAL A 56 17.62 1.33 -8.28
CA VAL A 56 16.74 2.35 -8.88
C VAL A 56 15.29 2.14 -8.43
N VAL A 57 14.81 0.88 -8.40
CA VAL A 57 13.46 0.55 -7.92
C VAL A 57 13.32 0.84 -6.41
N SER A 58 14.30 0.48 -5.58
CA SER A 58 14.36 0.80 -4.16
C SER A 58 14.40 2.31 -3.93
N LEU A 59 15.13 3.08 -4.73
CA LEU A 59 15.11 4.56 -4.66
C LEU A 59 13.80 5.18 -5.16
N ALA A 60 12.97 4.45 -5.91
CA ALA A 60 11.62 4.87 -6.30
C ALA A 60 10.53 4.42 -5.30
N LEU A 61 10.71 3.28 -4.64
CA LEU A 61 9.74 2.66 -3.73
C LEU A 61 10.04 2.89 -2.23
N GLY A 62 11.29 3.14 -1.86
CA GLY A 62 11.76 3.39 -0.51
C GLY A 62 11.65 4.83 0.04
N PRO A 63 11.53 5.92 -0.77
CA PRO A 63 11.27 7.24 -0.21
C PRO A 63 9.91 7.24 0.50
N VAL A 64 9.81 7.95 1.63
CA VAL A 64 8.54 8.17 2.36
C VAL A 64 7.42 8.65 1.41
N TYR A 65 7.77 9.38 0.35
CA TYR A 65 6.87 9.83 -0.69
C TYR A 65 6.09 8.71 -1.41
N SER A 66 6.69 7.56 -1.74
CA SER A 66 5.98 6.49 -2.48
C SER A 66 4.87 5.86 -1.62
N TRP A 67 5.17 5.63 -0.34
CA TRP A 67 4.25 5.17 0.70
C TRP A 67 3.13 6.17 0.98
N VAL A 68 3.46 7.46 0.98
CA VAL A 68 2.48 8.57 1.07
C VAL A 68 1.62 8.70 -0.20
N LEU A 69 2.12 8.30 -1.37
CA LEU A 69 1.37 8.38 -2.63
C LEU A 69 0.42 7.19 -2.84
N LEU A 70 0.75 5.97 -2.38
CA LEU A 70 -0.07 4.75 -2.50
C LEU A 70 -1.58 4.91 -2.16
N PRO A 71 -1.99 5.66 -1.11
CA PRO A 71 -3.41 5.86 -0.80
C PRO A 71 -4.19 6.62 -1.88
N LEU A 72 -3.53 7.47 -2.68
CA LEU A 72 -4.18 8.30 -3.68
C LEU A 72 -4.79 7.48 -4.84
N PRO A 73 -4.06 6.62 -5.57
CA PRO A 73 -4.66 5.78 -6.62
C PRO A 73 -5.66 4.78 -6.04
N LEU A 74 -5.46 4.26 -4.83
CA LEU A 74 -6.42 3.37 -4.16
C LEU A 74 -7.74 4.10 -3.87
N GLY A 75 -7.67 5.27 -3.23
CA GLY A 75 -8.83 6.11 -2.95
C GLY A 75 -9.53 6.59 -4.23
N TRP A 76 -8.76 6.95 -5.26
CA TRP A 76 -9.27 7.29 -6.58
C TRP A 76 -10.03 6.13 -7.22
N LEU A 77 -9.47 4.91 -7.21
CA LEU A 77 -10.09 3.70 -7.74
C LEU A 77 -11.39 3.37 -7.00
N LEU A 78 -11.38 3.41 -5.67
CA LEU A 78 -12.55 3.18 -4.83
C LEU A 78 -13.64 4.24 -4.99
N ALA A 79 -13.28 5.49 -5.29
CA ALA A 79 -14.25 6.55 -5.51
C ALA A 79 -15.02 6.42 -6.84
N GLY A 80 -14.40 5.82 -7.86
CA GLY A 80 -14.90 5.67 -9.23
C GLY A 80 -16.36 5.23 -9.43
N SER A 81 -16.64 3.96 -9.68
CA SER A 81 -16.82 2.91 -8.66
C SER A 81 -18.05 3.09 -7.76
N SER A 82 -18.22 4.23 -7.07
CA SER A 82 -19.34 4.42 -6.13
C SER A 82 -20.48 5.20 -6.77
N ALA A 83 -21.56 4.50 -7.11
CA ALA A 83 -22.73 5.06 -7.79
C ALA A 83 -23.49 6.15 -7.00
N THR A 84 -23.14 6.43 -5.73
CA THR A 84 -23.75 7.51 -4.93
C THR A 84 -22.72 8.49 -4.37
N ARG A 85 -23.05 9.79 -4.42
CA ARG A 85 -22.22 10.89 -3.89
C ARG A 85 -22.04 10.90 -2.36
N ARG A 86 -22.60 9.93 -1.61
CA ARG A 86 -22.42 9.84 -0.14
C ARG A 86 -21.41 8.76 0.31
N GLY A 87 -21.33 7.60 -0.34
CA GLY A 87 -20.51 6.47 0.17
C GLY A 87 -19.01 6.44 -0.17
N ALA A 88 -18.60 7.03 -1.30
CA ALA A 88 -17.23 6.88 -1.83
C ALA A 88 -16.11 7.56 -1.03
N VAL A 89 -16.31 8.68 -0.33
CA VAL A 89 -15.23 9.27 0.48
C VAL A 89 -14.90 8.37 1.68
N PRO A 90 -15.87 7.87 2.46
CA PRO A 90 -15.61 6.83 3.47
C PRO A 90 -14.97 5.56 2.89
N ALA A 91 -15.43 5.06 1.73
CA ALA A 91 -14.87 3.86 1.11
C ALA A 91 -13.42 4.08 0.60
N ALA A 92 -13.13 5.26 0.04
CA ALA A 92 -11.80 5.64 -0.42
C ALA A 92 -10.82 5.85 0.74
N ALA A 93 -11.27 6.45 1.84
CA ALA A 93 -10.51 6.53 3.09
C ALA A 93 -10.23 5.13 3.66
N ALA A 94 -11.24 4.27 3.75
CA ALA A 94 -11.07 2.90 4.23
C ALA A 94 -10.05 2.11 3.40
N GLY A 95 -10.10 2.19 2.07
CA GLY A 95 -9.11 1.50 1.22
C GLY A 95 -7.73 2.12 1.22
N GLY A 96 -7.60 3.44 1.39
CA GLY A 96 -6.30 4.08 1.62
C GLY A 96 -5.66 3.61 2.92
N ALA A 97 -6.45 3.56 4.01
CA ALA A 97 -6.01 3.04 5.31
C ALA A 97 -5.62 1.55 5.26
N LEU A 98 -6.48 0.70 4.67
CA LEU A 98 -6.23 -0.73 4.51
C LEU A 98 -5.04 -1.02 3.59
N GLY A 99 -4.88 -0.27 2.50
CA GLY A 99 -3.75 -0.40 1.59
C GLY A 99 -2.42 -0.09 2.27
N VAL A 100 -2.35 0.96 3.09
CA VAL A 100 -1.13 1.25 3.88
C VAL A 100 -0.91 0.21 4.96
N ALA A 101 -1.95 -0.21 5.70
CA ALA A 101 -1.81 -1.27 6.71
C ALA A 101 -1.25 -2.58 6.11
N ALA A 102 -1.76 -2.98 4.94
CA ALA A 102 -1.28 -4.14 4.21
C ALA A 102 0.14 -3.94 3.66
N ALA A 103 0.49 -2.75 3.17
CA ALA A 103 1.84 -2.44 2.72
C ALA A 103 2.87 -2.50 3.86
N VAL A 104 2.57 -1.89 5.01
CA VAL A 104 3.45 -1.89 6.18
C VAL A 104 3.67 -3.33 6.67
N LEU A 105 2.57 -4.08 6.87
CA LEU A 105 2.66 -5.45 7.32
C LEU A 105 3.42 -6.35 6.32
N ALA A 106 3.10 -6.26 5.03
CA ALA A 106 3.74 -7.09 4.01
C ALA A 106 5.22 -6.74 3.81
N TYR A 107 5.61 -5.47 3.96
CA TYR A 107 7.02 -5.06 3.96
C TYR A 107 7.78 -5.77 5.08
N TYR A 108 7.41 -5.53 6.34
CA TYR A 108 8.15 -6.07 7.49
C TYR A 108 8.09 -7.59 7.61
N VAL A 109 6.99 -8.23 7.20
CA VAL A 109 6.91 -9.69 7.11
C VAL A 109 7.84 -10.23 6.01
N SER A 110 7.94 -9.56 4.86
CA SER A 110 8.89 -9.96 3.81
C SER A 110 10.33 -9.74 4.25
N ASP A 111 10.63 -8.62 4.90
CA ASP A 111 11.96 -8.26 5.39
C ASP A 111 12.46 -9.32 6.40
N ALA A 112 11.64 -9.66 7.39
CA ALA A 112 11.96 -10.69 8.37
C ALA A 112 12.11 -12.09 7.74
N LEU A 113 11.27 -12.45 6.76
CA LEU A 113 11.40 -13.71 6.02
C LEU A 113 12.69 -13.78 5.20
N LEU A 114 13.11 -12.68 4.58
CA LEU A 114 14.35 -12.59 3.81
C LEU A 114 15.59 -12.60 4.73
N ALA A 115 15.53 -11.89 5.86
CA ALA A 115 16.65 -11.76 6.79
C ALA A 115 16.87 -12.97 7.71
N THR A 116 15.79 -13.61 8.19
CA THR A 116 15.85 -14.66 9.24
C THR A 116 15.21 -15.99 8.85
N GLY A 117 14.42 -16.03 7.76
CA GLY A 117 13.69 -17.22 7.35
C GLY A 117 12.52 -17.55 8.30
N LEU A 118 12.39 -18.83 8.66
CA LEU A 118 11.38 -19.31 9.61
C LEU A 118 12.05 -20.01 10.81
N PRO A 119 11.57 -19.80 12.05
CA PRO A 119 10.39 -19.01 12.43
C PRO A 119 10.57 -17.50 12.24
N LEU A 120 9.46 -16.82 11.93
CA LEU A 120 9.39 -15.38 11.69
C LEU A 120 9.73 -14.58 12.96
N ASP A 121 10.79 -13.77 12.92
CA ASP A 121 11.13 -12.81 13.97
C ASP A 121 10.85 -11.37 13.52
N LEU A 122 9.87 -10.72 14.18
CA LEU A 122 9.51 -9.32 13.97
C LEU A 122 9.97 -8.42 15.13
N SER A 123 10.78 -8.93 16.06
CA SER A 123 11.15 -8.19 17.27
C SER A 123 12.06 -6.99 16.97
N GLY A 124 13.01 -7.14 16.05
CA GLY A 124 13.95 -6.10 15.64
C GLY A 124 13.27 -4.82 15.12
N ASP A 125 12.24 -4.97 14.30
CA ASP A 125 11.55 -3.85 13.64
C ASP A 125 10.20 -3.47 14.27
N SER A 126 9.83 -4.10 15.38
CA SER A 126 8.55 -3.90 16.07
C SER A 126 8.20 -2.43 16.33
N SER A 127 9.20 -1.60 16.67
CA SER A 127 9.03 -0.16 16.89
C SER A 127 8.77 0.63 15.60
N ALA A 128 9.45 0.26 14.50
CA ALA A 128 9.28 0.89 13.20
C ALA A 128 7.93 0.49 12.57
N LEU A 129 7.57 -0.80 12.62
CA LEU A 129 6.25 -1.30 12.23
C LEU A 129 5.12 -0.59 13.00
N ALA A 130 5.28 -0.40 14.32
CA ALA A 130 4.31 0.33 15.14
C ALA A 130 4.19 1.81 14.71
N LEU A 131 5.31 2.50 14.50
CA LEU A 131 5.34 3.90 14.05
C LEU A 131 4.68 4.06 12.66
N TRP A 132 5.08 3.25 11.68
CA TRP A 132 4.53 3.30 10.32
C TRP A 132 3.06 2.90 10.26
N THR A 133 2.60 1.99 11.13
CA THR A 133 1.17 1.70 11.28
C THR A 133 0.43 2.90 11.89
N ALA A 134 0.94 3.45 13.01
CA ALA A 134 0.30 4.53 13.74
C ALA A 134 0.21 5.85 12.96
N VAL A 135 1.18 6.16 12.11
CA VAL A 135 1.19 7.37 11.26
C VAL A 135 0.61 7.09 9.87
N GLY A 136 1.00 5.97 9.26
CA GLY A 136 0.66 5.63 7.88
C GLY A 136 -0.81 5.26 7.70
N VAL A 137 -1.45 4.55 8.63
CA VAL A 137 -2.87 4.16 8.49
C VAL A 137 -3.81 5.39 8.56
N PRO A 138 -3.65 6.33 9.53
CA PRO A 138 -4.40 7.59 9.51
C PRO A 138 -4.06 8.46 8.29
N GLY A 139 -2.79 8.57 7.91
CA GLY A 139 -2.38 9.29 6.70
C GLY A 139 -3.03 8.72 5.43
N GLY A 140 -3.07 7.39 5.31
CA GLY A 140 -3.74 6.68 4.23
C GLY A 140 -5.24 6.90 4.21
N ALA A 141 -5.90 6.98 5.37
CA ALA A 141 -7.31 7.33 5.47
C ALA A 141 -7.58 8.75 4.92
N VAL A 142 -6.76 9.73 5.34
CA VAL A 142 -6.89 11.14 4.90
C VAL A 142 -6.65 11.25 3.40
N LEU A 143 -5.55 10.69 2.88
CA LEU A 143 -5.16 10.81 1.48
C LEU A 143 -6.09 10.03 0.54
N GLY A 144 -6.53 8.83 0.93
CA GLY A 144 -7.55 8.10 0.20
C GLY A 144 -8.89 8.85 0.17
N GLY A 145 -9.30 9.43 1.29
CA GLY A 145 -10.49 10.28 1.39
C GLY A 145 -10.41 11.53 0.51
N LEU A 146 -9.25 12.20 0.49
CA LEU A 146 -8.97 13.36 -0.37
C LEU A 146 -9.02 13.01 -1.85
N ALA A 147 -8.35 11.93 -2.29
CA ALA A 147 -8.42 11.46 -3.66
C ALA A 147 -9.85 11.13 -4.08
N GLY A 148 -10.63 10.51 -3.18
CA GLY A 148 -12.04 10.26 -3.40
C GLY A 148 -12.91 11.52 -3.46
N ALA A 149 -12.56 12.57 -2.71
CA ALA A 149 -13.24 13.87 -2.77
C ALA A 149 -12.91 14.63 -4.07
N VAL A 150 -11.65 14.60 -4.53
CA VAL A 150 -11.24 15.23 -5.80
C VAL A 150 -11.92 14.54 -6.98
N ARG A 151 -11.91 13.21 -7.06
CA ARG A 151 -12.57 12.44 -8.15
C ARG A 151 -14.08 12.74 -8.29
N ARG A 152 -14.71 13.24 -7.23
CA ARG A 152 -16.14 13.56 -7.17
C ARG A 152 -16.49 14.99 -7.58
N ARG A 153 -15.51 15.87 -7.79
CA ARG A 153 -15.79 17.22 -8.28
C ARG A 153 -16.35 17.10 -9.70
N PRO A 154 -17.57 17.61 -9.98
CA PRO A 154 -18.01 17.74 -11.36
C PRO A 154 -17.11 18.76 -12.06
N SER A 155 -16.64 18.39 -13.25
CA SER A 155 -16.16 19.32 -14.28
C SER A 155 -17.33 20.11 -14.86
#